data_AF-A0A835YVA0-F1
#
_entry.id   AF-A0A835YVA0-F1
#
_cell.length_a   1.000
_cell.length_b   1.000
_cell.length_c   1.000
_cell.angle_alpha   90.00
_cell.angle_beta   90.00
_cell.angle_gamma   90.00
#
_symmetry.space_group_name_H-M   'P 1'
#
loop_
_entity.id
_entity.type
_entity.pdbx_description
1 polymer ?
#
loop_
_entity_poly.entity_id
_entity_poly.type
_entity_poly.pdbx_seq_one_letter_code
_entity_poly.pdbx_strand_id
1 'polypeptide(L)'
;MAATPAAIAVAMAAAATAAAAAAATAAATLPGATSTSAVNVMTGGQRRRARATPWARACLLALAAAPTGVMSGTLDDLSPAWLSQCTGVYFDIGTNVGVQIRKLYEPHLYPGAPVLSLFDETFGKRRDGVCAIGIEPNPDHAPRLEALEKGYAARVWNVVVLTSAAASNAHGALEFTHEGANPVRGDGTRDKELSNRASAFGSRVPGGSSYTVQGIDLPHLVKTVTHRVRRHHADGGGSSADADAPKFAMKMDIEGGEEIVIPALVVSGALCELDVAFIEFHGFFGAVPTPTNINFEDQLPKLISSYPHCRVRIVAMDDETYNDDEQPLPRMGAGLLRA
;
A
#
# COMPACT_ATOMS: atom_id res chain seq x y z
N MET A 1 12.44 -9.76 -33.96
CA MET A 1 12.50 -8.29 -34.10
C MET A 1 12.03 -7.70 -32.79
N ALA A 2 12.88 -6.98 -32.05
CA ALA A 2 12.48 -6.38 -30.78
C ALA A 2 11.59 -5.15 -31.04
N ALA A 3 10.49 -5.02 -30.31
CA ALA A 3 9.64 -3.82 -30.38
C ALA A 3 10.42 -2.60 -29.90
N THR A 4 10.22 -1.46 -30.55
CA THR A 4 10.86 -0.21 -30.13
C THR A 4 10.28 0.25 -28.78
N PRO A 5 11.04 0.98 -27.95
CA PRO A 5 10.54 1.53 -26.68
C PRO A 5 9.24 2.34 -26.84
N ALA A 6 9.09 3.05 -27.96
CA ALA A 6 7.87 3.78 -28.30
C ALA A 6 6.66 2.84 -28.52
N ALA A 7 6.85 1.69 -29.17
CA ALA A 7 5.79 0.70 -29.36
C ALA A 7 5.38 0.05 -28.04
N ILE A 8 6.33 -0.17 -27.12
CA ILE A 8 6.05 -0.68 -25.77
C ILE A 8 5.25 0.35 -24.97
N ALA A 9 5.67 1.62 -24.98
CA ALA A 9 4.94 2.69 -24.28
C ALA A 9 3.50 2.86 -24.80
N VAL A 10 3.29 2.78 -26.11
CA VAL A 10 1.95 2.83 -26.72
C VAL A 10 1.10 1.63 -26.30
N ALA A 11 1.68 0.42 -26.28
CA ALA A 11 0.98 -0.77 -25.83
C ALA A 11 0.59 -0.69 -24.34
N MET A 12 1.49 -0.18 -23.49
CA MET A 12 1.21 0.01 -22.06
C MET A 12 0.14 1.09 -21.82
N ALA A 13 0.19 2.21 -22.56
CA ALA A 13 -0.83 3.25 -22.48
C ALA A 13 -2.22 2.74 -22.93
N ALA A 14 -2.26 1.91 -23.99
CA ALA A 14 -3.50 1.29 -24.46
C ALA A 14 -4.08 0.32 -23.41
N ALA A 15 -3.24 -0.50 -22.78
CA ALA A 15 -3.65 -1.41 -21.70
C ALA A 15 -4.19 -0.66 -20.48
N ALA A 16 -3.53 0.43 -20.05
CA ALA A 16 -3.99 1.27 -18.95
C ALA A 16 -5.34 1.95 -19.25
N THR A 17 -5.54 2.41 -20.49
CA THR A 17 -6.81 3.02 -20.94
C THR A 17 -7.94 2.01 -20.95
N ALA A 18 -7.67 0.77 -21.39
CA ALA A 18 -8.64 -0.32 -21.37
C ALA A 18 -9.04 -0.72 -19.93
N ALA A 19 -8.08 -0.77 -19.01
CA ALA A 19 -8.33 -1.04 -17.60
C ALA A 19 -9.19 0.06 -16.94
N ALA A 20 -8.90 1.33 -17.22
CA ALA A 20 -9.70 2.46 -16.73
C ALA A 20 -11.13 2.47 -17.29
N ALA A 21 -11.30 2.12 -18.57
CA ALA A 21 -12.63 2.00 -19.19
C ALA A 21 -13.44 0.84 -18.60
N ALA A 22 -12.80 -0.29 -18.29
CA ALA A 22 -13.45 -1.42 -17.63
C ALA A 22 -13.92 -1.04 -16.20
N ALA A 23 -13.11 -0.31 -15.44
CA ALA A 23 -13.47 0.17 -14.10
C ALA A 23 -14.64 1.16 -14.14
N ALA A 24 -14.67 2.09 -15.11
CA ALA A 24 -15.78 3.04 -15.28
C ALA A 24 -17.09 2.34 -15.66
N THR A 25 -17.00 1.24 -16.43
CA THR A 25 -18.18 0.46 -16.85
C THR A 25 -18.75 -0.37 -15.68
N ALA A 26 -17.88 -0.90 -14.81
CA ALA A 26 -18.29 -1.61 -13.60
C ALA A 26 -18.96 -0.69 -12.56
N ALA A 27 -18.55 0.57 -12.47
CA ALA A 27 -19.20 1.58 -11.62
C ALA A 27 -20.62 1.94 -12.10
N ALA A 28 -20.90 1.80 -13.39
CA ALA A 28 -22.20 2.13 -13.99
C ALA A 28 -23.26 1.02 -13.85
N THR A 29 -22.88 -0.20 -13.46
CA THR A 29 -23.78 -1.36 -13.36
C THR A 29 -24.28 -1.68 -11.95
N LEU A 30 -23.99 -0.86 -10.94
CA LEU A 30 -24.62 -1.00 -9.62
C LEU A 30 -26.08 -0.50 -9.65
N PRO A 31 -27.09 -1.36 -9.39
CA PRO A 31 -28.47 -0.92 -9.37
C PRO A 31 -28.83 -0.35 -8.00
N GLY A 32 -29.17 0.95 -7.96
CA GLY A 32 -29.96 1.51 -6.87
C GLY A 32 -29.45 2.82 -6.29
N ALA A 33 -29.80 3.94 -6.94
CA ALA A 33 -29.96 5.24 -6.28
C ALA A 33 -30.78 6.20 -7.16
N THR A 34 -32.02 5.84 -7.48
CA THR A 34 -33.01 6.83 -7.92
C THR A 34 -33.73 7.38 -6.68
N SER A 35 -33.33 8.56 -6.24
CA SER A 35 -34.15 9.40 -5.36
C SER A 35 -33.90 10.87 -5.68
N THR A 36 -34.54 11.33 -6.75
CA THR A 36 -34.86 12.74 -6.95
C THR A 36 -36.25 12.97 -6.36
N SER A 37 -36.33 13.52 -5.16
CA SER A 37 -37.56 14.13 -4.65
C SER A 37 -37.38 15.63 -4.65
N ALA A 38 -38.06 16.27 -5.60
CA ALA A 38 -38.23 17.70 -5.70
C ALA A 38 -38.92 18.24 -4.43
N VAL A 39 -38.32 19.25 -3.81
CA VAL A 39 -38.94 20.04 -2.75
C VAL A 39 -39.91 21.01 -3.40
N ASN A 40 -41.21 20.73 -3.28
CA ASN A 40 -42.26 21.68 -3.58
C ASN A 40 -42.68 22.39 -2.30
N VAL A 41 -42.47 23.71 -2.26
CA VAL A 41 -42.89 24.59 -1.18
C VAL A 41 -44.38 24.86 -1.33
N MET A 42 -45.19 24.40 -0.38
CA MET A 42 -46.49 25.02 -0.11
C MET A 42 -46.76 25.13 1.39
N THR A 43 -47.33 26.29 1.70
CA THR A 43 -47.70 26.85 2.99
C THR A 43 -48.91 26.14 3.61
N GLY A 44 -49.04 26.22 4.94
CA GLY A 44 -50.30 25.92 5.64
C GLY A 44 -50.12 25.08 6.90
N GLY A 45 -50.44 25.67 8.06
CA GLY A 45 -50.16 25.09 9.38
C GLY A 45 -51.03 23.90 9.78
N GLN A 46 -50.50 23.10 10.71
CA GLN A 46 -51.15 22.69 11.96
C GLN A 46 -50.17 21.82 12.78
N ARG A 47 -49.88 22.24 14.01
CA ARG A 47 -49.06 21.49 14.96
C ARG A 47 -49.86 20.30 15.50
N ARG A 48 -49.42 19.07 15.22
CA ARG A 48 -49.76 17.89 16.03
C ARG A 48 -48.49 17.14 16.38
N ARG A 49 -48.20 17.05 17.69
CA ARG A 49 -47.10 16.24 18.25
C ARG A 49 -47.48 14.76 18.13
N ALA A 50 -46.86 14.03 17.22
CA ALA A 50 -46.91 12.57 17.21
C ALA A 50 -45.96 12.04 18.29
N ARG A 51 -46.50 11.29 19.25
CA ARG A 51 -45.71 10.53 20.23
C ARG A 51 -45.17 9.28 19.53
N ALA A 52 -43.85 9.15 19.44
CA ALA A 52 -43.19 7.93 18.96
C ALA A 52 -43.51 6.75 19.90
N THR A 53 -43.89 5.62 19.31
CA THR A 53 -44.21 4.38 20.02
C THR A 53 -42.92 3.71 20.55
N PRO A 54 -43.00 2.93 21.66
CA PRO A 54 -41.84 2.39 22.37
C PRO A 54 -40.96 1.43 21.54
N TRP A 55 -41.40 1.00 20.37
CA TRP A 55 -40.66 0.09 19.49
C TRP A 55 -39.63 0.85 18.62
N ALA A 56 -39.82 2.15 18.39
CA ALA A 56 -38.86 3.00 17.66
C ALA A 56 -37.60 3.32 18.51
N ARG A 57 -37.67 3.17 19.84
CA ARG A 57 -36.51 3.34 20.73
C ARG A 57 -35.63 2.09 20.82
N ALA A 58 -36.20 0.90 20.65
CA ALA A 58 -35.43 -0.35 20.68
C ALA A 58 -34.57 -0.54 19.42
N CYS A 59 -35.05 -0.09 18.26
CA CYS A 59 -34.26 -0.14 17.02
C CYS A 59 -33.11 0.91 17.00
N LEU A 60 -33.28 2.03 17.71
CA LEU A 60 -32.22 3.04 17.85
C LEU A 60 -31.12 2.67 18.85
N LEU A 61 -31.36 1.72 19.76
CA LEU A 61 -30.35 1.25 20.73
C LEU A 61 -29.59 -0.01 20.27
N ALA A 62 -30.09 -0.73 19.25
CA ALA A 62 -29.40 -1.91 18.70
C ALA A 62 -28.43 -1.59 17.55
N LEU A 63 -28.37 -0.34 17.07
CA LEU A 63 -27.37 0.12 16.09
C LEU A 63 -26.08 0.67 16.74
N ALA A 64 -25.98 0.70 18.07
CA ALA A 64 -24.92 1.42 18.78
C ALA A 64 -23.81 0.52 19.39
N ALA A 65 -23.69 -0.73 18.95
CA ALA A 65 -22.61 -1.61 19.42
C ALA A 65 -22.20 -2.67 18.39
N ALA A 66 -21.93 -2.23 17.17
CA ALA A 66 -20.86 -2.90 16.42
C ALA A 66 -19.54 -2.39 17.01
N PRO A 67 -18.55 -3.25 17.30
CA PRO A 67 -17.23 -2.75 17.61
C PRO A 67 -16.78 -1.94 16.41
N THR A 68 -16.67 -0.62 16.58
CA THR A 68 -15.82 0.21 15.75
C THR A 68 -14.40 -0.26 16.04
N GLY A 69 -14.01 -1.41 15.47
CA GLY A 69 -12.62 -1.67 15.21
C GLY A 69 -12.13 -0.45 14.46
N VAL A 70 -11.26 0.32 15.10
CA VAL A 70 -10.59 1.44 14.47
C VAL A 70 -9.93 0.83 13.25
N MET A 71 -10.43 1.12 12.05
CA MET A 71 -9.72 0.83 10.82
C MET A 71 -8.45 1.69 10.91
N SER A 72 -7.35 1.07 11.33
CA SER A 72 -6.05 1.75 11.45
C SER A 72 -5.48 1.91 10.05
N GLY A 73 -5.21 3.16 9.65
CA GLY A 73 -4.56 3.49 8.39
C GLY A 73 -5.54 3.82 7.27
N THR A 74 -6.12 5.01 7.31
CA THR A 74 -6.70 5.66 6.13
C THR A 74 -5.69 6.64 5.52
N LEU A 75 -5.88 7.04 4.26
CA LEU A 75 -5.09 8.15 3.68
C LEU A 75 -5.18 9.44 4.50
N ASP A 76 -6.26 9.62 5.27
CA ASP A 76 -6.44 10.77 6.15
C ASP A 76 -5.49 10.74 7.35
N ASP A 77 -4.97 9.56 7.72
CA ASP A 77 -3.96 9.41 8.79
C ASP A 77 -2.58 9.95 8.36
N LEU A 78 -2.35 10.15 7.06
CA LEU A 78 -1.18 10.85 6.51
C LEU A 78 -1.34 12.38 6.63
N SER A 79 -1.50 12.85 7.86
CA SER A 79 -1.69 14.27 8.14
C SER A 79 -0.47 15.10 7.69
N PRO A 80 -0.65 16.38 7.32
CA PRO A 80 0.46 17.26 6.97
C PRO A 80 1.52 17.38 8.08
N ALA A 81 1.10 17.30 9.35
CA ALA A 81 2.00 17.35 10.49
C ALA A 81 2.89 16.08 10.57
N TRP A 82 2.31 14.91 10.34
CA TRP A 82 3.07 13.65 10.34
C TRP A 82 4.14 13.63 9.25
N LEU A 83 3.83 14.13 8.05
CA LEU A 83 4.78 14.19 6.93
C LEU A 83 5.87 15.25 7.08
N SER A 84 5.60 16.33 7.83
CA SER A 84 6.55 17.44 7.97
C SER A 84 7.85 17.07 8.71
N GLN A 85 7.82 16.06 9.56
CA GLN A 85 8.97 15.61 10.34
C GLN A 85 9.86 14.58 9.62
N CYS A 86 9.46 14.12 8.42
CA CYS A 86 10.16 13.07 7.70
C CYS A 86 11.41 13.60 7.00
N THR A 87 12.60 13.06 7.31
CA THR A 87 13.85 13.31 6.56
C THR A 87 13.95 12.45 5.30
N GLY A 88 13.09 11.44 5.19
CA GLY A 88 12.92 10.57 4.03
C GLY A 88 11.68 9.70 4.22
N VAL A 89 11.26 8.98 3.18
CA VAL A 89 10.12 8.07 3.25
C VAL A 89 10.48 6.72 2.68
N TYR A 90 10.12 5.66 3.40
CA TYR A 90 10.14 4.29 2.95
C TYR A 90 8.71 3.80 2.73
N PHE A 91 8.39 3.38 1.50
CA PHE A 91 7.14 2.73 1.15
C PHE A 91 7.34 1.21 1.21
N ASP A 92 6.63 0.52 2.08
CA ASP A 92 6.67 -0.93 2.23
C ASP A 92 5.41 -1.56 1.63
N ILE A 93 5.44 -1.89 0.35
CA ILE A 93 4.27 -2.35 -0.40
C ILE A 93 4.22 -3.87 -0.40
N GLY A 94 3.24 -4.42 0.33
CA GLY A 94 3.24 -5.81 0.78
C GLY A 94 4.05 -5.97 2.06
N THR A 95 3.58 -5.31 3.11
CA THR A 95 4.28 -5.23 4.40
C THR A 95 4.35 -6.60 5.10
N ASN A 96 3.46 -7.53 4.75
CA ASN A 96 3.35 -8.86 5.36
C ASN A 96 3.23 -8.72 6.89
N VAL A 97 4.08 -9.40 7.66
CA VAL A 97 4.12 -9.30 9.14
C VAL A 97 4.93 -8.09 9.66
N GLY A 98 5.40 -7.20 8.78
CA GLY A 98 6.07 -5.93 9.10
C GLY A 98 7.59 -5.98 9.26
N VAL A 99 8.22 -7.12 8.95
CA VAL A 99 9.67 -7.35 9.16
C VAL A 99 10.53 -6.32 8.41
N GLN A 100 10.13 -5.88 7.23
CA GLN A 100 10.89 -4.91 6.45
C GLN A 100 10.94 -3.52 7.11
N ILE A 101 9.82 -3.04 7.66
CA ILE A 101 9.79 -1.86 8.52
C ILE A 101 10.67 -2.06 9.76
N ARG A 102 10.73 -3.28 10.32
CA ARG A 102 11.64 -3.56 11.44
C ARG A 102 13.11 -3.54 11.05
N LYS A 103 13.49 -4.05 9.88
CA LYS A 103 14.84 -3.94 9.33
C LYS A 103 15.25 -2.47 9.12
N LEU A 104 14.28 -1.58 8.84
CA LEU A 104 14.52 -0.14 8.75
C LEU A 104 14.94 0.45 10.11
N TYR A 105 14.16 0.24 11.18
CA TYR A 105 14.37 0.92 12.47
C TYR A 105 15.21 0.14 13.50
N GLU A 106 15.20 -1.19 13.42
CA GLU A 106 15.88 -2.10 14.35
C GLU A 106 16.90 -3.00 13.63
N PRO A 107 17.82 -2.46 12.80
CA PRO A 107 18.69 -3.27 11.94
C PRO A 107 19.60 -4.24 12.72
N HIS A 108 19.88 -3.95 13.98
CA HIS A 108 20.67 -4.80 14.87
C HIS A 108 20.00 -6.14 15.21
N LEU A 109 18.68 -6.25 15.03
CA LEU A 109 17.94 -7.49 15.22
C LEU A 109 17.96 -8.40 13.99
N TYR A 110 18.38 -7.88 12.83
CA TYR A 110 18.34 -8.57 11.54
C TYR A 110 19.72 -8.62 10.87
N PRO A 111 20.78 -9.08 11.57
CA PRO A 111 22.13 -9.05 11.04
C PRO A 111 22.22 -9.80 9.70
N GLY A 112 22.88 -9.19 8.72
CA GLY A 112 23.11 -9.80 7.41
C GLY A 112 21.92 -9.77 6.45
N ALA A 113 20.76 -9.21 6.84
CA ALA A 113 19.66 -9.03 5.90
C ALA A 113 20.10 -8.14 4.71
N PRO A 114 19.96 -8.59 3.45
CA PRO A 114 20.40 -7.88 2.25
C PRO A 114 19.93 -6.42 2.16
N VAL A 115 18.68 -6.13 2.57
CA VAL A 115 18.11 -4.79 2.51
C VAL A 115 18.84 -3.78 3.40
N LEU A 116 19.57 -4.22 4.43
CA LEU A 116 20.24 -3.31 5.37
C LEU A 116 21.29 -2.44 4.67
N SER A 117 22.01 -3.00 3.69
CA SER A 117 22.99 -2.25 2.90
C SER A 117 22.30 -1.18 2.06
N LEU A 118 21.12 -1.50 1.52
CA LEU A 118 20.33 -0.58 0.70
C LEU A 118 19.77 0.58 1.53
N PHE A 119 19.28 0.29 2.74
CA PHE A 119 18.84 1.33 3.67
C PHE A 119 20.01 2.20 4.15
N ASP A 120 21.18 1.62 4.40
CA ASP A 120 22.38 2.38 4.77
C ASP A 120 22.84 3.31 3.63
N GLU A 121 22.79 2.84 2.39
CA GLU A 121 23.11 3.64 1.20
C GLU A 121 22.10 4.77 0.99
N THR A 122 20.81 4.48 1.18
CA THR A 122 19.72 5.41 0.84
C THR A 122 19.45 6.42 1.94
N PHE A 123 19.41 5.99 3.19
CA PHE A 123 19.01 6.81 4.33
C PHE A 123 20.15 7.05 5.34
N GLY A 124 21.29 6.37 5.18
CA GLY A 124 22.33 6.33 6.18
C GLY A 124 21.99 5.42 7.36
N LYS A 125 22.91 5.40 8.34
CA LYS A 125 22.80 4.55 9.54
C LYS A 125 21.84 5.11 10.61
N ARG A 126 21.55 6.42 10.58
CA ARG A 126 20.59 7.07 11.48
C ARG A 126 19.30 7.30 10.71
N ARG A 127 18.27 6.55 11.06
CA ARG A 127 17.00 6.46 10.30
C ARG A 127 15.78 6.86 11.14
N ASP A 128 16.02 7.46 12.31
CA ASP A 128 14.99 7.94 13.24
C ASP A 128 14.09 9.02 12.62
N GLY A 129 14.60 9.80 11.66
CA GLY A 129 13.83 10.76 10.88
C GLY A 129 13.11 10.18 9.65
N VAL A 130 13.36 8.92 9.27
CA VAL A 130 12.69 8.30 8.12
C VAL A 130 11.29 7.90 8.53
N CYS A 131 10.29 8.21 7.71
CA CYS A 131 8.92 7.77 7.89
C CYS A 131 8.65 6.51 7.06
N ALA A 132 7.93 5.54 7.61
CA ALA A 132 7.53 4.33 6.90
C ALA A 132 6.02 4.33 6.64
N ILE A 133 5.64 3.99 5.41
CA ILE A 133 4.24 3.79 5.00
C ILE A 133 4.10 2.36 4.46
N GLY A 134 3.42 1.50 5.20
CA GLY A 134 3.12 0.13 4.81
C GLY A 134 1.75 -0.01 4.16
N ILE A 135 1.58 -1.01 3.29
CA ILE A 135 0.29 -1.44 2.77
C ILE A 135 0.21 -2.97 2.87
N GLU A 136 -0.81 -3.48 3.55
CA GLU A 136 -1.01 -4.91 3.76
C GLU A 136 -2.50 -5.31 3.60
N PRO A 137 -2.84 -6.13 2.60
CA PRO A 137 -4.22 -6.53 2.37
C PRO A 137 -4.69 -7.64 3.29
N ASN A 138 -3.81 -8.50 3.80
CA ASN A 138 -4.21 -9.63 4.63
C ASN A 138 -4.70 -9.15 6.02
N PRO A 139 -6.01 -9.30 6.33
CA PRO A 139 -6.52 -8.86 7.63
C PRO A 139 -5.94 -9.64 8.81
N ASP A 140 -5.41 -10.85 8.59
CA ASP A 140 -4.79 -11.65 9.66
C ASP A 140 -3.49 -11.02 10.19
N HIS A 141 -2.85 -10.16 9.39
CA HIS A 141 -1.66 -9.39 9.79
C HIS A 141 -2.01 -8.11 10.56
N ALA A 142 -3.23 -7.60 10.43
CA ALA A 142 -3.62 -6.29 10.98
C ALA A 142 -3.36 -6.16 12.50
N PRO A 143 -3.74 -7.13 13.37
CA PRO A 143 -3.49 -7.00 14.81
C PRO A 143 -2.01 -6.86 15.17
N ARG A 144 -1.13 -7.54 14.41
CA ARG A 144 0.31 -7.46 14.59
C ARG A 144 0.85 -6.11 14.13
N LEU A 145 0.44 -5.66 12.94
CA LEU A 145 0.90 -4.41 12.34
C LEU A 145 0.46 -3.19 13.18
N GLU A 146 -0.76 -3.19 13.68
CA GLU A 146 -1.22 -2.17 14.63
C GLU A 146 -0.40 -2.15 15.93
N ALA A 147 -0.02 -3.33 16.44
CA ALA A 147 0.83 -3.41 17.63
C ALA A 147 2.26 -2.90 17.34
N LEU A 148 2.78 -3.15 16.14
CA LEU A 148 4.05 -2.62 15.66
C LEU A 148 4.02 -1.09 15.58
N GLU A 149 3.01 -0.52 14.91
CA GLU A 149 2.79 0.92 14.80
C GLU A 149 2.71 1.58 16.19
N LYS A 150 1.91 1.03 17.10
CA LYS A 150 1.80 1.52 18.49
C LYS A 150 3.14 1.49 19.22
N GLY A 151 3.92 0.42 19.06
CA GLY A 151 5.23 0.29 19.67
C GLY A 151 6.26 1.29 19.14
N TYR A 152 6.19 1.61 17.85
CA TYR A 152 7.07 2.58 17.21
C TYR A 152 6.68 4.04 17.45
N ALA A 153 5.39 4.34 17.52
CA ALA A 153 4.90 5.64 17.95
C ALA A 153 5.43 6.00 19.36
N ALA A 154 5.51 5.02 20.28
CA ALA A 154 6.09 5.21 21.62
C ALA A 154 7.60 5.52 21.60
N ARG A 155 8.29 5.29 20.48
CA ARG A 155 9.70 5.60 20.25
C ARG A 155 9.91 6.81 19.34
N VAL A 156 8.83 7.52 19.00
CA VAL A 156 8.86 8.68 18.07
C VAL A 156 9.31 8.27 16.65
N TRP A 157 9.12 7.00 16.29
CA TRP A 157 9.29 6.55 14.92
C TRP A 157 7.95 6.61 14.20
N ASN A 158 7.99 7.17 13.00
CA ASN A 158 6.81 7.54 12.24
C ASN A 158 6.46 6.41 11.28
N VAL A 159 5.57 5.53 11.72
CA VAL A 159 5.08 4.41 10.93
C VAL A 159 3.58 4.49 10.82
N VAL A 160 3.07 4.32 9.61
CA VAL A 160 1.65 4.11 9.31
C VAL A 160 1.55 2.87 8.44
N VAL A 161 0.69 1.92 8.80
CA VAL A 161 0.39 0.77 7.93
C VAL A 161 -1.08 0.79 7.56
N LEU A 162 -1.35 0.86 6.26
CA LEU A 162 -2.69 0.75 5.72
C LEU A 162 -3.07 -0.74 5.71
N THR A 163 -3.73 -1.19 6.77
CA THR A 163 -4.18 -2.58 6.92
C THR A 163 -5.51 -2.82 6.21
N SER A 164 -5.78 -4.06 5.80
CA SER A 164 -6.95 -4.40 4.96
C SER A 164 -7.00 -3.54 3.69
N ALA A 165 -5.82 -3.20 3.15
CA ALA A 165 -5.65 -2.36 1.99
C ALA A 165 -4.62 -2.98 1.04
N ALA A 166 -4.91 -2.95 -0.26
CA ALA A 166 -4.03 -3.45 -1.32
C ALA A 166 -3.50 -2.31 -2.17
N ALA A 167 -2.23 -2.36 -2.55
CA ALA A 167 -1.72 -1.47 -3.58
C ALA A 167 -2.40 -1.76 -4.93
N SER A 168 -2.80 -0.71 -5.62
CA SER A 168 -3.61 -0.76 -6.83
C SER A 168 -3.24 0.38 -7.77
N ASN A 169 -3.73 0.32 -9.01
CA ASN A 169 -3.66 1.42 -9.97
C ASN A 169 -4.81 2.43 -9.84
N ALA A 170 -5.76 2.18 -8.93
CA ALA A 170 -6.89 3.06 -8.64
C ALA A 170 -7.45 2.81 -7.23
N HIS A 171 -8.09 3.84 -6.67
CA HIS A 171 -8.85 3.70 -5.43
C HIS A 171 -10.15 2.93 -5.65
N GLY A 172 -10.48 2.01 -4.74
CA GLY A 172 -11.74 1.27 -4.83
C GLY A 172 -11.84 0.13 -3.83
N ALA A 173 -12.88 -0.68 -3.95
CA ALA A 173 -12.96 -1.96 -3.26
C ALA A 173 -12.35 -3.05 -4.15
N LEU A 174 -11.51 -3.90 -3.58
CA LEU A 174 -10.91 -5.05 -4.25
C LEU A 174 -11.28 -6.32 -3.49
N GLU A 175 -11.35 -7.43 -4.21
CA GLU A 175 -11.43 -8.75 -3.59
C GLU A 175 -10.01 -9.26 -3.36
N PHE A 176 -9.67 -9.53 -2.10
CA PHE A 176 -8.44 -10.17 -1.69
C PHE A 176 -8.71 -11.63 -1.37
N THR A 177 -8.08 -12.54 -2.09
CA THR A 177 -8.17 -13.97 -1.83
C THR A 177 -6.92 -14.49 -1.15
N HIS A 178 -7.14 -15.23 -0.08
CA HIS A 178 -6.12 -15.96 0.66
C HIS A 178 -6.42 -17.45 0.52
N GLU A 179 -5.59 -18.21 -0.20
CA GLU A 179 -5.67 -19.67 -0.10
C GLU A 179 -5.30 -20.07 1.32
N GLY A 180 -6.29 -20.54 2.09
CA GLY A 180 -5.99 -21.21 3.35
C GLY A 180 -5.04 -22.37 3.07
N ALA A 181 -4.01 -22.52 3.92
CA ALA A 181 -2.94 -23.51 3.81
C ALA A 181 -3.32 -24.72 2.96
N ASN A 182 -2.86 -24.76 1.70
CA ASN A 182 -3.03 -25.94 0.86
C ASN A 182 -2.42 -27.13 1.62
N PRO A 183 -3.08 -28.31 1.67
CA PRO A 183 -2.53 -29.47 2.34
C PRO A 183 -1.27 -29.89 1.60
N VAL A 184 -0.10 -29.53 2.16
CA VAL A 184 1.22 -30.11 1.93
C VAL A 184 1.49 -30.45 0.46
N ARG A 185 2.17 -29.57 -0.28
CA ARG A 185 3.04 -30.09 -1.36
C ARG A 185 4.02 -31.05 -0.71
N GLY A 186 4.13 -32.25 -1.27
CA GLY A 186 4.88 -33.39 -0.70
C GLY A 186 6.40 -33.18 -0.55
N ASP A 187 6.90 -31.96 -0.64
CA ASP A 187 8.28 -31.55 -0.40
C ASP A 187 8.50 -30.92 1.00
N GLY A 188 7.44 -30.70 1.77
CA GLY A 188 7.54 -30.18 3.13
C GLY A 188 7.79 -28.66 3.20
N THR A 189 7.71 -27.93 2.09
CA THR A 189 7.66 -26.47 2.15
C THR A 189 6.23 -26.03 2.47
N ARG A 190 6.08 -25.26 3.54
CA ARG A 190 4.84 -24.52 3.79
C ARG A 190 4.88 -23.31 2.90
N ASP A 191 4.44 -23.46 1.66
CA ASP A 191 4.20 -22.31 0.78
C ASP A 191 2.99 -21.53 1.34
N LYS A 192 3.22 -20.67 2.34
CA LYS A 192 2.19 -19.84 2.98
C LYS A 192 1.73 -18.68 2.09
N GLU A 193 2.42 -18.44 0.97
CA GLU A 193 2.35 -17.22 0.15
C GLU A 193 1.74 -17.41 -1.24
N LEU A 194 1.52 -18.66 -1.68
CA LEU A 194 1.29 -19.00 -3.10
C LEU A 194 0.02 -18.43 -3.79
N SER A 195 -0.73 -17.49 -3.21
CA SER A 195 -1.90 -16.88 -3.87
C SER A 195 -2.51 -15.64 -3.20
N ASN A 196 -1.75 -14.85 -2.41
CA ASN A 196 -2.31 -13.64 -1.80
C ASN A 196 -2.56 -12.56 -2.86
N ARG A 197 -3.67 -12.65 -3.60
CA ARG A 197 -3.97 -11.74 -4.71
C ARG A 197 -5.10 -10.81 -4.34
N ALA A 198 -4.84 -9.51 -4.42
CA ALA A 198 -5.87 -8.50 -4.50
C ALA A 198 -6.19 -8.24 -5.98
N SER A 199 -7.44 -8.45 -6.37
CA SER A 199 -7.87 -8.25 -7.75
C SER A 199 -9.21 -7.50 -7.79
N ALA A 200 -9.37 -6.66 -8.81
CA ALA A 200 -10.68 -6.10 -9.15
C ALA A 200 -11.61 -7.17 -9.75
N PHE A 201 -11.03 -8.27 -10.25
CA PHE A 201 -11.73 -9.42 -10.81
C PHE A 201 -11.55 -10.60 -9.85
N GLY A 202 -12.57 -10.83 -9.01
CA GLY A 202 -12.62 -11.90 -8.02
C GLY A 202 -12.20 -13.25 -8.58
N SER A 203 -10.98 -13.67 -8.29
CA SER A 203 -10.48 -14.99 -8.65
C SER A 203 -10.68 -15.89 -7.44
N ARG A 204 -11.91 -16.41 -7.27
CA ARG A 204 -12.19 -17.33 -6.18
C ARG A 204 -11.34 -18.58 -6.33
N VAL A 205 -10.37 -18.77 -5.43
CA VAL A 205 -9.70 -20.05 -5.31
C VAL A 205 -10.59 -21.00 -4.49
N PRO A 206 -10.90 -22.21 -4.99
CA PRO A 206 -11.62 -23.22 -4.20
C PRO A 206 -10.89 -23.53 -2.88
N GLY A 207 -11.55 -23.27 -1.75
CA GLY A 207 -10.99 -23.52 -0.41
C GLY A 207 -10.29 -22.32 0.24
N GLY A 208 -10.15 -21.20 -0.46
CA GLY A 208 -9.61 -19.95 0.10
C GLY A 208 -10.64 -19.11 0.86
N SER A 209 -10.15 -18.28 1.78
CA SER A 209 -10.93 -17.17 2.35
C SER A 209 -10.85 -15.96 1.41
N SER A 210 -11.94 -15.22 1.27
CA SER A 210 -12.00 -14.02 0.46
C SER A 210 -12.47 -12.84 1.30
N TYR A 211 -11.77 -11.72 1.19
CA TYR A 211 -12.01 -10.50 1.94
C TYR A 211 -12.19 -9.33 0.98
N THR A 212 -13.06 -8.39 1.32
CA THR A 212 -13.09 -7.10 0.61
C THR A 212 -12.08 -6.16 1.29
N VAL A 213 -11.12 -5.69 0.52
CA VAL A 213 -10.06 -4.76 0.98
C VAL A 213 -10.13 -3.45 0.23
N GLN A 214 -9.52 -2.41 0.77
CA GLN A 214 -9.41 -1.12 0.09
C GLN A 214 -8.26 -1.14 -0.93
N GLY A 215 -8.56 -0.93 -2.21
CA GLY A 215 -7.56 -0.58 -3.21
C GLY A 215 -7.05 0.83 -2.99
N ILE A 216 -5.73 0.97 -2.88
CA ILE A 216 -5.02 2.24 -2.77
C ILE A 216 -4.39 2.56 -4.13
N ASP A 217 -4.75 3.68 -4.75
CA ASP A 217 -4.04 4.24 -5.90
C ASP A 217 -2.60 4.58 -5.48
N LEU A 218 -1.70 3.62 -5.69
CA LEU A 218 -0.32 3.74 -5.28
C LEU A 218 0.40 4.88 -6.02
N PRO A 219 0.24 5.06 -7.35
CA PRO A 219 0.75 6.23 -8.04
C PRO A 219 0.35 7.57 -7.40
N HIS A 220 -0.92 7.73 -7.04
CA HIS A 220 -1.40 8.94 -6.40
C HIS A 220 -0.80 9.13 -4.99
N LEU A 221 -0.76 8.05 -4.19
CA LEU A 221 -0.16 8.07 -2.85
C LEU A 221 1.31 8.51 -2.90
N VAL A 222 2.13 7.86 -3.74
CA VAL A 222 3.57 8.13 -3.86
C VAL A 222 3.81 9.61 -4.17
N LYS A 223 3.18 10.12 -5.24
CA LYS A 223 3.33 11.53 -5.63
C LYS A 223 2.87 12.49 -4.55
N THR A 224 1.73 12.21 -3.92
CA THR A 224 1.18 13.07 -2.87
C THR A 224 2.13 13.17 -1.70
N VAL A 225 2.66 12.03 -1.23
CA VAL A 225 3.60 11.98 -0.11
C VAL A 225 4.93 12.65 -0.48
N THR A 226 5.54 12.30 -1.61
CA THR A 226 6.84 12.85 -2.00
C THR A 226 6.78 14.36 -2.21
N HIS A 227 5.73 14.87 -2.85
CA HIS A 227 5.55 16.30 -3.09
C HIS A 227 5.32 17.07 -1.79
N ARG A 228 4.57 16.51 -0.85
CA ARG A 228 4.35 17.12 0.48
C ARG A 228 5.65 17.20 1.29
N VAL A 229 6.40 16.11 1.35
CA VAL A 229 7.69 16.07 2.06
C VAL A 229 8.68 17.05 1.43
N ARG A 230 8.86 17.01 0.10
CA ARG A 230 9.77 17.94 -0.59
C ARG A 230 9.39 19.41 -0.39
N ARG A 231 8.09 19.74 -0.45
CA ARG A 231 7.62 21.11 -0.20
C ARG A 231 7.96 21.56 1.21
N HIS A 232 7.71 20.71 2.21
CA HIS A 232 8.03 21.04 3.59
C HIS A 232 9.52 21.32 3.80
N HIS A 233 10.40 20.48 3.21
CA HIS A 233 11.84 20.69 3.25
C HIS A 233 12.28 21.98 2.54
N ALA A 234 11.63 22.36 1.44
CA ALA A 234 11.91 23.61 0.74
C ALA A 234 11.47 24.86 1.55
N ASP A 235 10.31 24.80 2.21
CA ASP A 235 9.75 25.91 2.98
C ASP A 235 10.44 26.10 4.34
N GLY A 236 11.04 25.05 4.90
CA GLY A 236 11.70 25.03 6.21
C GLY A 236 13.01 25.82 6.31
N GLY A 237 13.42 26.55 5.27
CA GLY A 237 14.56 27.48 5.34
C GLY A 237 15.94 26.82 5.46
N GLY A 238 16.05 25.52 5.17
CA GLY A 238 17.31 24.79 4.98
C GLY A 238 18.06 25.34 3.76
N SER A 239 18.66 26.50 3.94
CA SER A 239 19.36 27.32 2.95
C SER A 239 20.80 26.86 2.70
N SER A 240 21.16 25.65 3.15
CA SER A 240 22.33 24.97 2.64
C SER A 240 21.89 24.03 1.52
N ALA A 241 22.35 24.30 0.30
CA ALA A 241 22.40 23.31 -0.77
C ALA A 241 23.16 22.01 -0.38
N ASP A 242 23.71 21.95 0.85
CA ASP A 242 24.39 20.84 1.50
C ASP A 242 23.53 20.02 2.50
N ALA A 243 22.26 20.37 2.74
CA ALA A 243 21.37 19.46 3.49
C ALA A 243 20.79 18.45 2.50
N ASP A 244 21.15 17.18 2.66
CA ASP A 244 20.73 16.10 1.75
C ASP A 244 19.22 16.14 1.52
N ALA A 245 18.81 16.31 0.26
CA ALA A 245 17.40 16.32 -0.12
C ALA A 245 16.72 15.03 0.36
N PRO A 246 15.43 15.09 0.78
CA PRO A 246 14.75 13.93 1.33
C PRO A 246 14.76 12.77 0.34
N LYS A 247 15.04 11.58 0.88
CA LYS A 247 15.18 10.34 0.11
C LYS A 247 13.91 9.52 0.15
N PHE A 248 13.62 8.85 -0.96
CA PHE A 248 12.40 8.05 -1.13
C PHE A 248 12.77 6.64 -1.60
N ALA A 249 12.46 5.64 -0.79
CA ALA A 249 12.67 4.23 -1.11
C ALA A 249 11.34 3.47 -1.16
N MET A 250 11.26 2.43 -1.97
CA MET A 250 10.10 1.53 -2.01
C MET A 250 10.53 0.06 -2.05
N LYS A 251 9.93 -0.78 -1.19
CA LYS A 251 9.79 -2.22 -1.44
C LYS A 251 8.52 -2.46 -2.22
N MET A 252 8.55 -3.37 -3.18
CA MET A 252 7.34 -3.93 -3.78
C MET A 252 7.44 -5.44 -3.89
N ASP A 253 6.55 -6.11 -3.20
CA ASP A 253 6.37 -7.56 -3.21
C ASP A 253 4.90 -7.78 -2.81
N ILE A 254 4.04 -7.95 -3.81
CA ILE A 254 2.58 -8.00 -3.69
C ILE A 254 2.00 -9.17 -4.49
N GLU A 255 2.76 -10.26 -4.57
CA GLU A 255 2.24 -11.59 -4.92
C GLU A 255 1.46 -11.64 -6.25
N GLY A 256 1.98 -10.94 -7.26
CA GLY A 256 1.41 -10.85 -8.60
C GLY A 256 0.67 -9.54 -8.89
N GLY A 257 0.44 -8.68 -7.90
CA GLY A 257 -0.12 -7.34 -8.10
C GLY A 257 0.81 -6.38 -8.87
N GLU A 258 2.09 -6.73 -9.00
CA GLU A 258 3.11 -5.93 -9.69
C GLU A 258 2.72 -5.66 -11.15
N GLU A 259 2.02 -6.61 -11.78
CA GLU A 259 1.60 -6.55 -13.18
C GLU A 259 0.66 -5.36 -13.47
N ILE A 260 -0.14 -4.94 -12.50
CA ILE A 260 -1.04 -3.78 -12.64
C ILE A 260 -0.41 -2.51 -12.06
N VAL A 261 0.38 -2.64 -10.98
CA VAL A 261 0.90 -1.49 -10.23
C VAL A 261 2.13 -0.89 -10.91
N ILE A 262 3.09 -1.70 -11.36
CA ILE A 262 4.34 -1.20 -11.97
C ILE A 262 4.05 -0.38 -13.24
N PRO A 263 3.22 -0.86 -14.21
CA PRO A 263 2.84 -0.04 -15.36
C PRO A 263 2.21 1.29 -14.97
N ALA A 264 1.34 1.29 -13.95
CA ALA A 264 0.68 2.51 -13.48
C ALA A 264 1.69 3.49 -12.85
N LEU A 265 2.66 3.00 -12.07
CA LEU A 265 3.75 3.81 -11.53
C LEU A 265 4.64 4.41 -12.63
N VAL A 266 4.95 3.64 -13.67
CA VAL A 266 5.76 4.10 -14.82
C VAL A 266 5.01 5.15 -15.63
N VAL A 267 3.78 4.84 -16.09
CA VAL A 267 2.99 5.72 -16.97
C VAL A 267 2.62 7.02 -16.28
N SER A 268 2.31 6.97 -14.98
CA SER A 268 2.05 8.18 -14.21
C SER A 268 3.33 8.99 -13.95
N GLY A 269 4.51 8.39 -14.04
CA GLY A 269 5.78 8.98 -13.60
C GLY A 269 5.98 8.97 -12.08
N ALA A 270 5.08 8.32 -11.32
CA ALA A 270 5.23 8.18 -9.86
C ALA A 270 6.47 7.35 -9.48
N LEU A 271 6.87 6.38 -10.30
CA LEU A 271 8.10 5.61 -10.06
C LEU A 271 9.34 6.51 -10.04
N CYS A 272 9.33 7.59 -10.84
CA CYS A 272 10.42 8.56 -10.93
C CYS A 272 10.49 9.52 -9.74
N GLU A 273 9.50 9.49 -8.84
CA GLU A 273 9.54 10.23 -7.59
C GLU A 273 10.49 9.59 -6.56
N LEU A 274 10.83 8.31 -6.76
CA LEU A 274 11.66 7.51 -5.86
C LEU A 274 13.16 7.63 -6.22
N ASP A 275 14.02 7.54 -5.21
CA ASP A 275 15.46 7.38 -5.39
C ASP A 275 15.81 5.90 -5.65
N VAL A 276 15.10 4.99 -4.98
CA VAL A 276 15.29 3.54 -5.12
C VAL A 276 13.96 2.80 -5.02
N ALA A 277 13.78 1.79 -5.86
CA ALA A 277 12.71 0.81 -5.72
C ALA A 277 13.33 -0.58 -5.80
N PHE A 278 13.17 -1.37 -4.75
CA PHE A 278 13.54 -2.78 -4.76
C PHE A 278 12.28 -3.63 -4.87
N ILE A 279 12.29 -4.51 -5.86
CA ILE A 279 11.08 -5.17 -6.34
C ILE A 279 11.36 -6.66 -6.43
N GLU A 280 10.47 -7.46 -5.85
CA GLU A 280 10.36 -8.88 -6.13
C GLU A 280 9.39 -9.07 -7.29
N PHE A 281 9.85 -9.75 -8.33
CA PHE A 281 9.03 -9.98 -9.52
C PHE A 281 8.37 -11.34 -9.44
N HIS A 282 7.10 -11.35 -9.07
CA HIS A 282 6.26 -12.54 -9.18
C HIS A 282 5.93 -12.83 -10.65
N GLY A 283 6.19 -14.06 -11.08
CA GLY A 283 5.88 -14.51 -12.44
C GLY A 283 4.38 -14.52 -12.72
N PHE A 284 4.01 -14.58 -14.00
CA PHE A 284 2.62 -14.64 -14.45
C PHE A 284 1.95 -15.95 -13.98
N PHE A 285 1.35 -15.94 -12.78
CA PHE A 285 0.53 -17.05 -12.29
C PHE A 285 -0.84 -17.02 -12.99
N GLY A 286 -0.90 -17.60 -14.20
CA GLY A 286 -2.16 -17.98 -14.85
C GLY A 286 -2.36 -17.50 -16.29
N ALA A 287 -2.12 -18.40 -17.24
CA ALA A 287 -3.01 -18.72 -18.37
C ALA A 287 -3.53 -17.62 -19.33
N VAL A 288 -2.90 -16.45 -19.45
CA VAL A 288 -3.07 -15.65 -20.67
C VAL A 288 -1.77 -15.71 -21.49
N PRO A 289 -1.71 -16.52 -22.56
CA PRO A 289 -0.61 -16.44 -23.51
C PRO A 289 -0.73 -15.11 -24.25
N THR A 290 -0.22 -14.04 -23.65
CA THR A 290 0.07 -12.83 -24.40
C THR A 290 1.28 -13.13 -25.29
N PRO A 291 1.34 -12.62 -26.54
CA PRO A 291 2.46 -12.87 -27.45
C PRO A 291 3.81 -12.31 -26.96
N THR A 292 3.81 -11.63 -25.81
CA THR A 292 4.97 -10.96 -25.23
C THR A 292 5.05 -11.37 -23.77
N ASN A 293 5.79 -12.46 -23.54
CA ASN A 293 6.30 -12.81 -22.22
C ASN A 293 7.31 -11.72 -21.81
N ILE A 294 6.82 -10.56 -21.38
CA ILE A 294 7.66 -9.42 -21.00
C ILE A 294 8.22 -9.76 -19.62
N ASN A 295 9.50 -10.13 -19.58
CA ASN A 295 10.22 -10.23 -18.32
C ASN A 295 10.39 -8.80 -17.75
N PHE A 296 9.54 -8.41 -16.80
CA PHE A 296 9.58 -7.08 -16.20
C PHE A 296 10.91 -6.79 -15.50
N GLU A 297 11.53 -7.81 -14.90
CA GLU A 297 12.85 -7.69 -14.28
C GLU A 297 13.90 -7.19 -15.28
N ASP A 298 13.91 -7.76 -16.50
CA ASP A 298 14.85 -7.40 -17.56
C ASP A 298 14.50 -6.12 -18.31
N GLN A 299 13.22 -5.78 -18.38
CA GLN A 299 12.71 -4.71 -19.25
C GLN A 299 12.49 -3.40 -18.49
N LEU A 300 12.12 -3.46 -17.21
CA LEU A 300 11.85 -2.26 -16.41
C LEU A 300 13.10 -1.37 -16.30
N PRO A 301 14.31 -1.86 -15.96
CA PRO A 301 15.50 -1.01 -15.92
C PRO A 301 15.82 -0.37 -17.28
N LYS A 302 15.62 -1.12 -18.38
CA LYS A 302 15.84 -0.60 -19.75
C LYS A 302 14.82 0.48 -20.09
N LEU A 303 13.56 0.26 -19.75
CA LEU A 303 12.50 1.24 -19.93
C LEU A 303 12.82 2.51 -19.15
N ILE A 304 13.15 2.40 -17.86
CA ILE A 304 13.52 3.56 -17.03
C ILE A 304 14.75 4.30 -17.58
N SER A 305 15.76 3.58 -18.07
CA SER A 305 16.94 4.20 -18.69
C SER A 305 16.63 5.04 -19.94
N SER A 306 15.48 4.81 -20.59
CA SER A 306 15.01 5.60 -21.72
C SER A 306 14.34 6.93 -21.30
N TYR A 307 14.07 7.12 -20.00
CA TYR A 307 13.52 8.36 -19.43
C TYR A 307 14.63 9.12 -18.68
N PRO A 308 15.35 10.04 -19.33
CA PRO A 308 16.53 10.70 -18.74
C PRO A 308 16.25 11.53 -17.48
N HIS A 309 14.98 11.89 -17.25
CA HIS A 309 14.55 12.61 -16.04
C HIS A 309 14.20 11.69 -14.86
N CYS A 310 14.10 10.39 -15.10
CA CYS A 310 13.79 9.38 -14.08
C CYS A 310 15.09 8.89 -13.43
N ARG A 311 15.30 9.22 -12.15
CA ARG A 311 16.55 8.90 -11.44
C ARG A 311 16.44 7.68 -10.51
N VAL A 312 15.29 7.03 -10.48
CA VAL A 312 15.04 5.86 -9.66
C VAL A 312 15.99 4.72 -10.02
N ARG A 313 16.64 4.15 -9.01
CA ARG A 313 17.40 2.91 -9.14
C ARG A 313 16.48 1.73 -8.87
N ILE A 314 16.32 0.85 -9.85
CA ILE A 314 15.59 -0.41 -9.69
C ILE A 314 16.55 -1.49 -9.22
N VAL A 315 16.18 -2.22 -8.17
CA VAL A 315 16.94 -3.35 -7.63
C VAL A 315 16.03 -4.57 -7.59
N ALA A 316 16.37 -5.63 -8.31
CA ALA A 316 15.71 -6.91 -8.10
C ALA A 316 16.23 -7.50 -6.77
N MET A 317 15.35 -7.65 -5.79
CA MET A 317 15.69 -8.19 -4.47
C MET A 317 14.47 -8.84 -3.86
N ASP A 318 14.57 -10.14 -3.64
CA ASP A 318 13.78 -10.91 -2.69
C ASP A 318 14.58 -10.91 -1.37
N ASP A 319 14.02 -10.28 -0.33
CA ASP A 319 14.60 -10.30 1.03
C ASP A 319 13.61 -10.89 2.03
N GLU A 320 13.23 -12.13 1.76
CA GLU A 320 12.49 -13.01 2.65
C GLU A 320 13.36 -13.61 3.79
N THR A 321 14.41 -12.89 4.20
CA THR A 321 15.12 -13.22 5.44
C THR A 321 14.28 -12.79 6.65
N TYR A 322 14.21 -13.66 7.66
CA TYR A 322 13.47 -13.44 8.90
C TYR A 322 11.94 -13.38 8.74
N ASN A 323 11.34 -14.17 7.84
CA ASN A 323 9.89 -14.14 7.57
C ASN A 323 9.00 -14.40 8.78
N ASP A 324 9.44 -15.25 9.70
CA ASP A 324 8.69 -15.49 10.94
C ASP A 324 8.95 -14.40 12.02
N ASP A 325 9.79 -13.40 11.69
CA ASP A 325 10.36 -12.33 12.53
C ASP A 325 11.17 -12.85 13.73
N GLU A 326 10.59 -13.74 14.52
CA GLU A 326 11.09 -14.37 15.76
C GLU A 326 11.52 -13.38 16.86
N GLN A 327 11.51 -12.08 16.58
CA GLN A 327 11.86 -11.03 17.51
C GLN A 327 10.61 -10.48 18.22
N PRO A 328 10.72 -10.12 19.51
CA PRO A 328 9.61 -9.47 20.21
C PRO A 328 9.26 -8.13 19.55
N LEU A 329 7.97 -7.83 19.48
CA LEU A 329 7.52 -6.51 19.02
C LEU A 329 8.02 -5.40 19.96
N PRO A 330 8.27 -4.19 19.43
CA PRO A 330 8.57 -3.02 20.25
C PRO A 330 7.45 -2.82 21.27
N ARG A 331 7.79 -2.94 22.56
CA ARG A 331 6.82 -2.69 23.63
C ARG A 331 6.54 -1.20 23.74
N MET A 332 5.27 -0.83 23.91
CA MET A 332 4.93 0.52 24.39
C MET A 332 5.62 0.70 25.75
N GLY A 333 6.63 1.57 25.79
CA GLY A 333 7.51 1.65 26.94
C GLY A 333 6.75 1.93 28.24
N ALA A 334 6.95 1.07 29.24
CA ALA A 334 7.26 1.62 30.55
C ALA A 334 8.54 2.46 30.33
N GLY A 335 8.46 3.75 30.66
CA GLY A 335 9.34 4.79 30.14
C GLY A 335 10.83 4.48 30.19
N LEU A 336 11.56 5.14 29.28
CA LEU A 336 12.99 5.41 29.40
C LEU A 336 13.30 5.89 30.83
N LEU A 337 13.69 4.99 31.73
CA LEU A 337 14.57 5.33 32.82
C LEU A 337 15.95 5.50 32.18
N ARG A 338 16.24 6.74 31.80
CA ARG A 338 17.59 7.18 31.48
C ARG A 338 18.50 6.81 32.67
N ALA A 339 19.49 5.97 32.42
CA ALA A 339 20.70 5.88 33.23
C ALA A 339 21.73 6.88 32.68
#